data_AF-A0A0F9EZN6-F1
#
_entry.id   AF-A0A0F9EZN6-F1
#
_cell.length_a   1.000
_cell.length_b   1.000
_cell.length_c   1.000
_cell.angle_alpha   90.00
_cell.angle_beta   90.00
_cell.angle_gamma   90.00
#
_symmetry.space_group_name_H-M   'P 1'
#
loop_
_entity.id
_entity.type
_entity.pdbx_description
1 polymer ?
#
loop_
_entity_poly.entity_id
_entity_poly.type
_entity_poly.pdbx_seq_one_letter_code
_entity_poly.pdbx_strand_id
1 'polypeptide(L)'
;GYSGLHLMAINPASAMITDFKKAGFDSVSHYVWLPDWKGKYQQDYGELIKRRSNEWGAFTKESGLVYFPSVSPGWDATPRGAAHDSRRPQRYPWWPVVVGEDPALFSNFLGRAIRYTRKYNDPQLCFIASWNEWSEGHYVEPDKRFGTAWLEAIQREKQYAV
;
A
#
# COMPACT_ATOMS: atom_id res chain seq x y z
N GLY A 1 -23.67 3.34 21.53
CA GLY A 1 -22.56 3.42 20.56
C GLY A 1 -22.95 4.33 19.43
N TYR A 2 -21.99 5.02 18.81
CA TYR A 2 -22.24 5.89 17.66
C TYR A 2 -22.58 5.04 16.42
N SER A 3 -23.85 5.02 16.02
CA SER A 3 -24.27 4.35 14.78
C SER A 3 -23.54 4.95 13.58
N GLY A 4 -22.87 4.13 12.78
CA GLY A 4 -22.16 4.54 11.56
C GLY A 4 -20.66 4.84 11.73
N LEU A 5 -20.07 4.62 12.91
CA LEU A 5 -18.62 4.65 13.09
C LEU A 5 -18.00 3.33 12.60
N HIS A 6 -17.00 3.41 11.72
CA HIS A 6 -16.20 2.27 11.26
C HIS A 6 -14.73 2.48 11.66
N LEU A 7 -14.19 1.59 12.48
CA LEU A 7 -12.80 1.61 12.92
C LEU A 7 -11.97 0.60 12.11
N MET A 8 -11.02 1.10 11.33
CA MET A 8 -10.07 0.28 10.58
C MET A 8 -8.70 0.29 11.23
N ALA A 9 -8.16 -0.88 11.58
CA ALA A 9 -6.80 -0.98 12.09
C ALA A 9 -5.81 -0.90 10.92
N ILE A 10 -4.81 -0.02 11.03
CA ILE A 10 -3.77 0.18 10.02
C ILE A 10 -2.48 -0.52 10.43
N ASN A 11 -1.88 -1.26 9.50
CA ASN A 11 -0.64 -2.02 9.66
C ASN A 11 -0.75 -3.08 10.77
N PRO A 12 -1.68 -4.05 10.65
CA PRO A 12 -1.87 -5.08 11.65
C PRO A 12 -0.60 -5.91 11.83
N ALA A 13 0.06 -5.77 12.99
CA ALA A 13 1.21 -6.59 13.32
C ALA A 13 0.77 -8.06 13.41
N SER A 14 1.44 -8.96 12.68
CA SER A 14 1.08 -10.38 12.63
C SER A 14 1.04 -11.06 14.01
N ALA A 15 1.89 -10.63 14.95
CA ALA A 15 1.90 -11.13 16.32
C ALA A 15 0.64 -10.76 17.13
N MET A 16 -0.12 -9.74 16.72
CA MET A 16 -1.31 -9.23 17.42
C MET A 16 -2.55 -9.23 16.52
N ILE A 17 -2.49 -9.87 15.36
CA ILE A 17 -3.51 -9.73 14.31
C ILE A 17 -4.91 -10.18 14.76
N THR A 18 -4.99 -11.14 15.69
CA THR A 18 -6.25 -11.61 16.28
C THR A 18 -6.82 -10.67 17.34
N ASP A 19 -6.03 -9.74 17.88
CA ASP A 19 -6.45 -8.87 18.98
C ASP A 19 -7.24 -7.66 18.49
N PHE A 20 -7.08 -7.25 17.22
CA PHE A 20 -7.86 -6.14 16.64
C PHE A 20 -9.36 -6.41 16.67
N LYS A 21 -9.78 -7.64 16.36
CA LYS A 21 -11.18 -8.04 16.46
C LYS A 21 -11.71 -7.98 17.89
N LYS A 22 -10.90 -8.40 18.87
CA LYS A 22 -11.26 -8.34 20.30
C LYS A 22 -11.34 -6.90 20.80
N ALA A 23 -10.50 -6.02 20.28
CA ALA A 23 -10.49 -4.59 20.59
C ALA A 23 -11.68 -3.83 19.97
N GLY A 24 -12.44 -4.46 19.06
CA GLY A 24 -13.63 -3.86 18.44
C GLY A 24 -13.35 -3.11 17.14
N PHE A 25 -12.26 -3.40 16.43
CA PHE A 25 -12.07 -2.92 15.06
C PHE A 25 -12.99 -3.67 14.09
N ASP A 26 -13.47 -2.97 13.08
CA ASP A 26 -14.41 -3.48 12.07
C ASP A 26 -13.69 -4.04 10.83
N SER A 27 -12.48 -3.53 10.54
CA SER A 27 -11.67 -3.98 9.42
C SER A 27 -10.18 -3.78 9.66
N VAL A 28 -9.36 -4.31 8.75
CA VAL A 28 -7.91 -4.15 8.72
C VAL A 28 -7.44 -3.64 7.35
N SER A 29 -6.36 -2.89 7.34
CA SER A 29 -5.67 -2.47 6.11
C SER A 29 -4.21 -2.14 6.43
N HIS A 30 -3.47 -1.73 5.41
CA HIS A 30 -2.15 -1.13 5.57
C HIS A 30 -2.19 0.29 5.01
N TYR A 31 -1.29 1.15 5.51
CA TYR A 31 -1.04 2.41 4.82
C TYR A 31 -0.27 2.11 3.53
N VAL A 32 0.99 1.68 3.68
CA VAL A 32 1.83 1.18 2.57
C VAL A 32 2.23 -0.27 2.86
N TRP A 33 1.65 -1.22 2.11
CA TRP A 33 2.09 -2.62 2.09
C TRP A 33 2.74 -2.95 0.75
N LEU A 34 3.89 -2.31 0.51
CA LEU A 34 4.66 -2.49 -0.71
C LEU A 34 6.07 -3.03 -0.40
N PRO A 35 6.96 -2.32 0.31
CA PRO A 35 8.30 -2.83 0.56
C PRO A 35 8.29 -4.04 1.51
N ASP A 36 9.23 -4.95 1.31
CA ASP A 36 9.61 -5.93 2.33
C ASP A 36 10.55 -5.25 3.33
N TRP A 37 9.99 -4.80 4.45
CA TRP A 37 10.72 -4.09 5.49
C TRP A 37 11.92 -4.84 6.06
N LYS A 38 11.93 -6.18 5.96
CA LYS A 38 13.03 -7.04 6.41
C LYS A 38 13.83 -7.63 5.24
N GLY A 39 13.51 -7.22 4.02
CA GLY A 39 14.14 -7.69 2.79
C GLY A 39 15.42 -6.93 2.45
N LYS A 40 15.92 -7.19 1.23
CA LYS A 40 17.07 -6.50 0.63
C LYS A 40 16.82 -4.99 0.49
N TYR A 41 17.90 -4.22 0.40
CA TYR A 41 17.86 -2.75 0.26
C TYR A 41 17.02 -2.32 -0.94
N GLN A 42 17.43 -2.73 -2.14
CA GLN A 42 16.73 -2.42 -3.40
C GLN A 42 15.78 -3.54 -3.76
N GLN A 43 14.52 -3.20 -3.97
CA GLN A 43 13.44 -4.15 -4.25
C GLN A 43 12.73 -3.78 -5.54
N ASP A 44 12.43 -4.78 -6.37
CA ASP A 44 11.76 -4.57 -7.65
C ASP A 44 10.25 -4.36 -7.44
N TYR A 45 9.71 -3.26 -7.96
CA TYR A 45 8.30 -2.93 -7.83
C TYR A 45 7.40 -4.01 -8.46
N GLY A 46 7.75 -4.53 -9.64
CA GLY A 46 6.98 -5.54 -10.35
C GLY A 46 6.89 -6.88 -9.60
N GLU A 47 7.96 -7.30 -8.96
CA GLU A 47 8.00 -8.47 -8.06
C GLU A 47 7.15 -8.23 -6.81
N LEU A 48 7.26 -7.05 -6.21
CA LEU A 48 6.51 -6.70 -4.99
C LEU A 48 5.01 -6.70 -5.26
N ILE A 49 4.50 -6.01 -6.28
CA ILE A 49 3.05 -5.96 -6.54
C ILE A 49 2.47 -7.36 -6.77
N LYS A 50 3.26 -8.28 -7.37
CA LYS A 50 2.88 -9.68 -7.56
C LYS A 50 2.66 -10.36 -6.22
N ARG A 51 3.66 -10.26 -5.34
CA ARG A 51 3.65 -10.83 -3.99
C ARG A 51 2.55 -10.23 -3.13
N ARG A 52 2.47 -8.90 -3.03
CA ARG A 52 1.54 -8.19 -2.13
C ARG A 52 0.08 -8.50 -2.41
N SER A 53 -0.32 -8.58 -3.68
CA SER A 53 -1.70 -8.96 -4.00
C SER A 53 -2.07 -10.38 -3.58
N ASN A 54 -1.10 -11.30 -3.51
CA ASN A 54 -1.34 -12.68 -3.08
C ASN A 54 -1.48 -12.79 -1.55
N GLU A 55 -0.97 -11.81 -0.80
CA GLU A 55 -0.98 -11.82 0.68
C GLU A 55 -2.32 -11.32 1.26
N TRP A 56 -3.13 -10.57 0.51
CA TRP A 56 -4.37 -9.94 1.02
C TRP A 56 -5.36 -10.92 1.66
N GLY A 57 -5.55 -12.10 1.05
CA GLY A 57 -6.44 -13.13 1.61
C GLY A 57 -6.00 -13.65 2.98
N ALA A 58 -4.69 -13.64 3.26
CA ALA A 58 -4.15 -14.07 4.54
C ALA A 58 -4.56 -13.10 5.66
N PHE A 59 -4.53 -11.79 5.42
CA PHE A 59 -4.93 -10.80 6.44
C PHE A 59 -6.39 -10.96 6.86
N THR A 60 -7.31 -11.22 5.93
CA THR A 60 -8.70 -11.53 6.26
C THR A 60 -8.80 -12.79 7.11
N LYS A 61 -8.11 -13.86 6.70
CA LYS A 61 -8.13 -15.15 7.40
C LYS A 61 -7.55 -15.06 8.82
N GLU A 62 -6.43 -14.37 8.99
CA GLU A 62 -5.68 -14.29 10.24
C GLU A 62 -6.31 -13.32 11.24
N SER A 63 -6.83 -12.18 10.77
CA SER A 63 -7.50 -11.21 11.66
C SER A 63 -8.95 -11.60 11.98
N GLY A 64 -9.60 -12.36 11.11
CA GLY A 64 -11.04 -12.60 11.16
C GLY A 64 -11.88 -11.33 10.92
N LEU A 65 -11.28 -10.31 10.31
CA LEU A 65 -11.87 -9.03 9.89
C LEU A 65 -11.71 -8.83 8.38
N VAL A 66 -12.54 -7.97 7.78
CA VAL A 66 -12.42 -7.63 6.35
C VAL A 66 -11.09 -6.92 6.12
N TYR A 67 -10.33 -7.34 5.11
CA TYR A 67 -9.14 -6.63 4.66
C TYR A 67 -9.44 -5.75 3.44
N PHE A 68 -9.20 -4.45 3.56
CA PHE A 68 -9.25 -3.53 2.42
C PHE A 68 -7.85 -3.31 1.87
N PRO A 69 -7.55 -3.66 0.61
CA PRO A 69 -6.25 -3.40 0.02
C PRO A 69 -5.93 -1.90 -0.04
N SER A 70 -4.69 -1.55 0.29
CA SER A 70 -4.08 -0.25 -0.02
C SER A 70 -2.92 -0.48 -0.97
N VAL A 71 -2.89 0.26 -2.08
CA VAL A 71 -1.84 0.20 -3.09
C VAL A 71 -1.04 1.50 -3.12
N SER A 72 0.25 1.42 -3.42
CA SER A 72 1.11 2.59 -3.57
C SER A 72 1.88 2.53 -4.89
N PRO A 73 2.16 3.68 -5.53
CA PRO A 73 2.89 3.72 -6.81
C PRO A 73 4.39 3.48 -6.66
N GLY A 74 4.95 3.61 -5.45
CA GLY A 74 6.38 3.48 -5.18
C GLY A 74 6.69 3.47 -3.69
N TRP A 75 8.00 3.54 -3.37
CA TRP A 75 8.52 3.80 -2.01
C TRP A 75 10.02 4.16 -2.07
N ASP A 76 10.36 5.35 -1.61
CA ASP A 76 11.75 5.75 -1.32
C ASP A 76 11.74 6.86 -0.25
N ALA A 77 12.06 6.50 0.99
CA ALA A 77 12.17 7.45 2.10
C ALA A 77 13.59 8.01 2.28
N THR A 78 14.56 7.62 1.44
CA THR A 78 15.95 8.07 1.60
C THR A 78 16.13 9.60 1.59
N PRO A 79 15.30 10.43 0.91
CA PRO A 79 15.37 11.89 1.04
C PRO A 79 15.16 12.42 2.47
N ARG A 80 14.49 11.65 3.35
CA ARG A 80 14.34 12.02 4.78
C ARG A 80 15.59 11.77 5.60
N GLY A 81 16.54 10.99 5.09
CA GLY A 81 17.79 10.72 5.76
C GLY A 81 18.70 11.95 5.77
N ALA A 82 19.33 12.24 6.91
CA ALA A 82 20.26 13.36 7.01
C ALA A 82 21.41 13.24 6.00
N ALA A 83 21.67 14.31 5.24
CA ALA A 83 22.75 14.39 4.26
C ALA A 83 24.17 14.46 4.87
N HIS A 84 24.26 14.63 6.20
CA HIS A 84 25.49 15.03 6.88
C HIS A 84 26.24 13.90 7.60
N ASP A 85 25.70 12.69 7.62
CA ASP A 85 26.44 11.52 8.10
C ASP A 85 26.71 10.57 6.93
N SER A 86 27.98 10.20 6.76
CA SER A 86 28.41 9.18 5.78
C SER A 86 27.79 7.80 6.06
N ARG A 87 27.22 7.60 7.25
CA ARG A 87 26.58 6.34 7.65
C ARG A 87 25.11 6.32 7.27
N ARG A 88 24.75 5.39 6.38
CA ARG A 88 23.36 5.02 6.07
C ARG A 88 23.02 3.72 6.81
N PRO A 89 22.43 3.79 8.02
CA PRO A 89 22.09 2.57 8.75
C PRO A 89 21.04 1.77 7.99
N GLN A 90 21.04 0.44 8.13
CA GLN A 90 20.07 -0.45 7.48
C GLN A 90 18.72 -0.41 8.20
N ARG A 91 18.10 0.78 8.25
CA ARG A 91 16.80 1.04 8.85
C ARG A 91 16.16 2.27 8.21
N TYR A 92 14.87 2.44 8.47
CA TYR A 92 14.13 3.65 8.12
C TYR A 92 14.88 4.92 8.59
N PRO A 93 14.94 5.99 7.78
CA PRO A 93 14.34 6.13 6.45
C PRO A 93 15.22 5.64 5.29
N TRP A 94 16.45 5.19 5.55
CA TRP A 94 17.38 4.76 4.50
C TRP A 94 17.15 3.35 3.98
N TRP A 95 16.21 2.58 4.53
CA TRP A 95 15.97 1.19 4.13
C TRP A 95 14.49 0.82 4.32
N PRO A 96 13.89 0.06 3.39
CA PRO A 96 14.36 -0.27 2.03
C PRO A 96 14.03 0.83 1.01
N VAL A 97 14.46 0.64 -0.25
CA VAL A 97 14.07 1.44 -1.42
C VAL A 97 13.44 0.50 -2.46
N VAL A 98 12.31 0.92 -3.02
CA VAL A 98 11.65 0.23 -4.13
C VAL A 98 12.01 0.94 -5.42
N VAL A 99 12.40 0.16 -6.43
CA VAL A 99 12.83 0.65 -7.74
C VAL A 99 12.04 -0.03 -8.85
N GLY A 100 12.04 0.59 -10.03
CA GLY A 100 11.35 0.04 -11.20
C GLY A 100 9.84 0.32 -11.21
N GLU A 101 9.40 1.30 -10.42
CA GLU A 101 8.05 1.83 -10.45
C GLU A 101 7.74 2.49 -11.80
N ASP A 102 6.53 2.18 -12.30
CA ASP A 102 6.02 2.62 -13.59
C ASP A 102 4.49 2.72 -13.54
N PRO A 103 3.87 3.73 -14.18
CA PRO A 103 2.41 3.88 -14.22
C PRO A 103 1.63 2.66 -14.71
N ALA A 104 2.18 1.85 -15.63
CA ALA A 104 1.53 0.63 -16.08
C ALA A 104 1.56 -0.47 -15.00
N LEU A 105 2.66 -0.59 -14.26
CA LEU A 105 2.74 -1.52 -13.12
C LEU A 105 1.82 -1.08 -11.98
N PHE A 106 1.72 0.23 -11.71
CA PHE A 106 0.75 0.76 -10.74
C PHE A 106 -0.70 0.51 -11.19
N SER A 107 -1.03 0.74 -12.47
CA SER A 107 -2.34 0.39 -13.04
C SER A 107 -2.70 -1.07 -12.76
N ASN A 108 -1.77 -1.99 -13.03
CA ASN A 108 -1.97 -3.42 -12.75
C ASN A 108 -2.19 -3.69 -11.25
N PHE A 109 -1.42 -3.04 -10.36
CA PHE A 109 -1.57 -3.22 -8.92
C PHE A 109 -2.93 -2.71 -8.41
N LEU A 110 -3.36 -1.53 -8.86
CA LEU A 110 -4.68 -0.97 -8.56
C LEU A 110 -5.80 -1.85 -9.11
N GLY A 111 -5.70 -2.32 -10.35
CA GLY A 111 -6.67 -3.24 -10.94
C GLY A 111 -6.80 -4.55 -10.15
N ARG A 112 -5.69 -5.07 -9.60
CA ARG A 112 -5.71 -6.23 -8.70
C ARG A 112 -6.47 -5.91 -7.41
N ALA A 113 -6.26 -4.75 -6.80
CA ALA A 113 -6.96 -4.33 -5.59
C ALA A 113 -8.47 -4.16 -5.82
N ILE A 114 -8.86 -3.55 -6.94
CA ILE A 114 -10.26 -3.39 -7.34
C ILE A 114 -10.91 -4.76 -7.55
N ARG A 115 -10.27 -5.68 -8.29
CA ARG A 115 -10.81 -7.03 -8.49
C ARG A 115 -10.93 -7.81 -7.18
N TYR A 116 -9.97 -7.67 -6.28
CA TYR A 116 -10.03 -8.29 -4.96
C TYR A 116 -11.23 -7.76 -4.16
N THR A 117 -11.36 -6.43 -4.04
CA THR A 117 -12.42 -5.83 -3.22
C THR A 117 -13.81 -6.12 -3.78
N ARG A 118 -14.00 -6.07 -5.10
CA ARG A 118 -15.27 -6.46 -5.75
C ARG A 118 -15.66 -7.91 -5.48
N LYS A 119 -14.69 -8.80 -5.34
CA LYS A 119 -14.93 -10.23 -5.14
C LYS A 119 -15.17 -10.60 -3.68
N TYR A 120 -14.49 -9.93 -2.74
CA TYR A 120 -14.40 -10.39 -1.37
C TYR A 120 -14.96 -9.43 -0.32
N ASN A 121 -15.21 -8.16 -0.67
CA ASN A 121 -15.53 -7.13 0.31
C ASN A 121 -16.90 -6.48 0.04
N ASP A 122 -17.60 -6.21 1.14
CA ASP A 122 -18.75 -5.32 1.19
C ASP A 122 -18.56 -4.41 2.43
N PRO A 123 -18.38 -3.08 2.27
CA PRO A 123 -18.35 -2.34 1.00
C PRO A 123 -17.11 -2.62 0.13
N GLN A 124 -17.21 -2.38 -1.17
CA GLN A 124 -16.13 -2.59 -2.15
C GLN A 124 -15.08 -1.47 -2.12
N LEU A 125 -14.29 -1.38 -1.04
CA LEU A 125 -13.27 -0.34 -0.85
C LEU A 125 -11.85 -0.85 -1.12
N CYS A 126 -11.04 0.00 -1.74
CA CYS A 126 -9.58 -0.09 -1.74
C CYS A 126 -8.99 1.32 -1.67
N PHE A 127 -7.77 1.43 -1.18
CA PHE A 127 -7.10 2.70 -0.90
C PHE A 127 -5.87 2.90 -1.79
N ILE A 128 -5.50 4.15 -2.00
CA ILE A 128 -4.26 4.54 -2.65
C ILE A 128 -3.45 5.32 -1.61
N ALA A 129 -2.27 4.80 -1.27
CA ALA A 129 -1.24 5.53 -0.55
C ALA A 129 -0.23 6.04 -1.59
N SER A 130 -0.21 7.32 -1.96
CA SER A 130 -1.01 8.42 -1.41
C SER A 130 -1.25 9.46 -2.50
N TRP A 131 -1.95 10.54 -2.19
CA TRP A 131 -2.00 11.70 -3.08
C TRP A 131 -0.60 12.32 -3.26
N ASN A 132 0.09 12.69 -2.18
CA ASN A 132 1.26 13.56 -2.22
C ASN A 132 2.33 13.26 -1.14
N GLU A 133 2.57 12.00 -0.78
CA GLU A 133 3.67 11.62 0.14
C GLU A 133 5.01 11.59 -0.60
N TRP A 134 5.46 12.78 -0.98
CA TRP A 134 6.73 13.02 -1.66
C TRP A 134 7.93 12.62 -0.82
N SER A 135 7.86 12.77 0.50
CA SER A 135 8.99 12.51 1.38
C SER A 135 9.34 11.03 1.46
N GLU A 136 8.40 10.15 1.13
CA GLU A 136 8.57 8.69 1.10
C GLU A 136 8.40 8.10 -0.31
N GLY A 137 8.44 8.95 -1.34
CA GLY A 137 8.47 8.52 -2.75
C GLY A 137 7.22 7.78 -3.22
N HIS A 138 6.06 7.98 -2.58
CA HIS A 138 4.82 7.31 -2.95
C HIS A 138 3.65 8.31 -3.09
N TYR A 139 3.50 8.85 -4.28
CA TYR A 139 2.52 9.89 -4.61
C TYR A 139 1.92 9.63 -6.00
N VAL A 140 0.69 10.09 -6.20
CA VAL A 140 0.04 10.12 -7.53
C VAL A 140 -0.17 11.55 -8.05
N GLU A 141 0.18 12.55 -7.23
CA GLU A 141 0.25 13.95 -7.64
C GLU A 141 1.14 14.10 -8.88
N PRO A 142 0.72 14.87 -9.90
CA PRO A 142 1.51 15.04 -11.12
C PRO A 142 2.92 15.58 -10.84
N ASP A 143 3.91 14.99 -11.52
CA ASP A 143 5.31 15.33 -11.33
C ASP A 143 6.01 15.60 -12.68
N LYS A 144 7.32 15.87 -12.64
CA LYS A 144 8.13 16.06 -13.86
C LYS A 144 8.54 14.76 -14.55
N ARG A 145 8.42 13.59 -13.89
CA ARG A 145 8.92 12.30 -14.39
C ARG A 145 7.85 11.56 -15.20
N PHE A 146 6.63 11.51 -14.67
CA PHE A 146 5.49 10.80 -15.20
C PHE A 146 4.29 11.71 -15.50
N GLY A 147 4.35 13.01 -15.15
CA GLY A 147 3.26 13.94 -15.46
C GLY A 147 1.94 13.46 -14.86
N THR A 148 0.90 13.34 -15.69
CA THR A 148 -0.43 12.87 -15.30
C THR A 148 -0.62 11.35 -15.33
N ALA A 149 0.40 10.57 -15.69
CA ALA A 149 0.25 9.14 -15.98
C ALA A 149 -0.27 8.32 -14.79
N TRP A 150 0.02 8.72 -13.54
CA TRP A 150 -0.56 8.09 -12.35
C TRP A 150 -2.08 8.26 -12.29
N LEU A 151 -2.57 9.47 -12.57
CA LEU A 151 -4.00 9.78 -12.57
C LEU A 151 -4.72 9.10 -13.74
N GLU A 152 -4.08 9.03 -14.91
CA GLU A 152 -4.58 8.30 -16.07
C GLU A 152 -4.72 6.79 -15.76
N ALA A 153 -3.77 6.21 -15.01
CA ALA A 153 -3.89 4.83 -14.54
C ALA A 153 -5.08 4.64 -13.60
N ILE A 154 -5.34 5.58 -12.69
CA ILE A 154 -6.52 5.55 -11.81
C ILE A 154 -7.81 5.62 -12.62
N GLN A 155 -7.89 6.59 -13.55
CA GLN A 155 -9.06 6.77 -14.40
C GLN A 155 -9.37 5.51 -15.21
N ARG A 156 -8.34 4.92 -15.81
CA ARG A 156 -8.44 3.69 -16.59
C ARG A 156 -8.99 2.52 -15.76
N GLU A 157 -8.39 2.23 -14.60
CA GLU A 157 -8.85 1.11 -13.77
C GLU A 157 -10.25 1.36 -13.19
N LYS A 158 -10.61 2.61 -12.87
CA LYS A 158 -11.98 2.94 -12.47
C LYS A 158 -12.99 2.71 -13.59
N GLN A 159 -12.66 3.03 -14.84
CA GLN A 159 -13.54 2.81 -15.98
C GLN A 159 -13.71 1.31 -16.28
N TYR A 160 -12.65 0.51 -16.20
CA TYR A 160 -12.76 -0.94 -16.38
C TYR A 160 -13.49 -1.66 -15.23
N ALA A 161 -13.63 -1.00 -14.08
CA ALA A 161 -14.34 -1.54 -12.93
C ALA A 161 -15.86 -1.35 -13.00
N VAL A 162 -16.36 -0.42 -13.82
CA VAL A 162 -17.80 -0.20 -14.01
C VAL A 162 -18.32 -1.21 -15.02
#